data_AF-A0A2V8JVJ4-F1
#
_entry.id   AF-A0A2V8JVJ4-F1
#
_cell.length_a   1.000
_cell.length_b   1.000
_cell.length_c   1.000
_cell.angle_alpha   90.00
_cell.angle_beta   90.00
_cell.angle_gamma   90.00
#
_symmetry.space_group_name_H-M   'P 1'
#
loop_
_entity.id
_entity.type
_entity.pdbx_description
1 polymer ?
#
loop_
_entity_poly.entity_id
_entity_poly.type
_entity_poly.pdbx_seq_one_letter_code
_entity_poly.pdbx_strand_id
1 'polypeptide(L)'
;AGDIGKAEAAFQKVLSDFDRENGAAIYGLALIASKNEDRQAAQQYFERAIRSETAEPSMKVWSYIYLGRIFDLECNRGRAVEYYQQAIKVADNTRNAQAAARAGVEKPYGDACK
;
A
#
# COMPACT_ATOMS: atom_id res chain seq x y z
N ALA A 1 -9.42 -19.11 7.00
CA ALA A 1 -9.14 -18.07 8.02
C ALA A 1 -7.84 -18.29 8.82
N GLY A 2 -7.15 -19.44 8.74
CA GLY A 2 -6.04 -19.76 9.66
C GLY A 2 -4.63 -19.26 9.30
N ASP A 3 -4.42 -18.67 8.12
CA ASP A 3 -3.08 -18.28 7.64
C ASP A 3 -2.77 -16.79 7.87
N ILE A 4 -3.77 -15.92 7.67
CA ILE A 4 -3.62 -14.46 7.77
C ILE A 4 -3.24 -14.03 9.19
N GLY A 5 -3.89 -14.59 10.21
CA GLY A 5 -3.56 -14.25 11.61
C GLY A 5 -2.15 -14.70 12.02
N LYS A 6 -1.62 -15.79 11.45
CA LYS A 6 -0.24 -16.22 11.69
C LYS A 6 0.75 -15.30 11.01
N ALA A 7 0.48 -14.91 9.77
CA ALA A 7 1.30 -13.94 9.04
C ALA A 7 1.35 -12.59 9.75
N GLU A 8 0.19 -12.10 10.22
CA GLU A 8 0.10 -10.86 10.97
C GLU A 8 0.94 -10.89 12.25
N ALA A 9 0.80 -11.95 13.05
CA ALA A 9 1.60 -12.12 14.28
C ALA A 9 3.10 -12.20 13.98
N ALA A 10 3.50 -12.86 12.89
CA ALA A 10 4.91 -12.92 12.49
C ALA A 10 5.46 -11.54 12.10
N PHE A 11 4.72 -10.76 11.32
CA PHE A 11 5.14 -9.39 10.98
C PHE A 11 5.19 -8.48 12.20
N GLN A 12 4.18 -8.54 13.08
CA GLN A 12 4.19 -7.80 14.34
C GLN A 12 5.42 -8.14 15.20
N LYS A 13 5.78 -9.42 15.26
CA LYS A 13 6.99 -9.87 15.97
C LYS A 13 8.28 -9.31 15.36
N VAL A 14 8.38 -9.24 14.03
CA VAL A 14 9.52 -8.59 13.37
C VAL A 14 9.63 -7.13 13.81
N LEU A 15 8.51 -6.42 13.85
CA LEU A 15 8.48 -5.01 14.24
C LEU A 15 8.75 -4.79 15.73
N SER A 16 8.36 -5.72 16.61
CA SER A 16 8.59 -5.58 18.05
C SER A 16 10.01 -5.97 18.46
N ASP A 17 10.51 -7.09 17.94
CA ASP A 17 11.68 -7.78 18.49
C ASP A 17 12.97 -7.46 17.73
N PHE A 18 12.87 -6.97 16.48
CA PHE A 18 14.03 -6.83 15.59
C PHE A 18 14.17 -5.42 15.01
N ASP A 19 13.21 -5.00 14.18
CA ASP A 19 13.28 -3.73 13.45
C ASP A 19 11.87 -3.13 13.26
N ARG A 20 11.59 -2.06 14.02
CA ARG A 20 10.31 -1.34 14.00
C ARG A 20 9.99 -0.69 12.66
N GLU A 21 11.01 -0.44 11.85
CA GLU A 21 10.91 0.19 10.53
C GLU A 21 11.15 -0.81 9.40
N ASN A 22 11.05 -2.13 9.67
CA ASN A 22 11.24 -3.15 8.66
C ASN A 22 10.19 -3.04 7.54
N GLY A 23 10.64 -2.66 6.35
CA GLY A 23 9.77 -2.34 5.22
C GLY A 23 8.91 -3.52 4.77
N ALA A 24 9.49 -4.73 4.75
CA ALA A 24 8.78 -5.94 4.35
C ALA A 24 7.65 -6.31 5.33
N ALA A 25 7.92 -6.23 6.64
CA ALA A 25 6.92 -6.51 7.66
C ALA A 25 5.80 -5.46 7.67
N ILE A 26 6.15 -4.16 7.57
CA ILE A 26 5.17 -3.07 7.46
C ILE A 26 4.29 -3.24 6.22
N TYR A 27 4.90 -3.52 5.06
CA TYR A 27 4.17 -3.75 3.82
C TYR A 27 3.25 -4.98 3.90
N GLY A 28 3.71 -6.06 4.55
CA GLY A 28 2.89 -7.24 4.84
C GLY A 28 1.63 -6.92 5.65
N LEU A 29 1.77 -6.13 6.73
CA LEU A 29 0.64 -5.67 7.53
C LEU A 29 -0.31 -4.77 6.73
N ALA A 30 0.22 -3.91 5.84
CA ALA A 30 -0.60 -3.08 4.97
C ALA A 30 -1.49 -3.93 4.03
N LEU A 31 -0.93 -5.00 3.45
CA LEU A 31 -1.68 -5.93 2.60
C LEU A 31 -2.75 -6.69 3.40
N ILE A 32 -2.44 -7.12 4.62
CA ILE A 32 -3.40 -7.79 5.50
C ILE A 32 -4.56 -6.84 5.85
N ALA A 33 -4.26 -5.62 6.27
CA ALA A 33 -5.27 -4.60 6.57
C ALA A 33 -6.14 -4.29 5.34
N SER A 34 -5.53 -4.13 4.16
CA SER A 34 -6.27 -3.91 2.91
C SER A 34 -7.19 -5.09 2.56
N LYS A 35 -6.74 -6.33 2.81
CA LYS A 35 -7.53 -7.54 2.58
C LYS A 35 -8.70 -7.67 3.56
N ASN A 36 -8.55 -7.13 4.77
CA ASN A 36 -9.60 -7.08 5.78
C ASN A 36 -10.52 -5.86 5.61
N GLU A 37 -10.34 -5.07 4.54
CA GLU A 37 -11.06 -3.82 4.27
C GLU A 37 -10.89 -2.75 5.36
N ASP A 38 -9.89 -2.90 6.23
CA ASP A 38 -9.50 -1.88 7.19
C ASP A 38 -8.66 -0.81 6.49
N ARG A 39 -9.37 0.13 5.85
CA ARG A 39 -8.76 1.22 5.07
C ARG A 39 -7.86 2.10 5.93
N GLN A 40 -8.26 2.36 7.18
CA GLN A 40 -7.50 3.21 8.08
C GLN A 40 -6.15 2.58 8.44
N ALA A 41 -6.14 1.31 8.86
CA ALA A 41 -4.89 0.61 9.15
C ALA A 41 -4.04 0.42 7.89
N ALA A 42 -4.66 0.06 6.76
CA ALA A 42 -3.95 -0.10 5.49
C ALA A 42 -3.23 1.20 5.09
N GLN A 43 -3.92 2.34 5.17
CA GLN A 43 -3.34 3.64 4.87
C GLN A 43 -2.10 3.91 5.75
N GLN A 44 -2.24 3.74 7.07
CA GLN A 44 -1.14 3.98 8.01
C GLN A 44 0.07 3.10 7.70
N TYR A 45 -0.13 1.82 7.43
CA TYR A 45 0.98 0.90 7.13
C TYR A 45 1.60 1.17 5.76
N PHE A 46 0.82 1.45 4.71
CA PHE A 46 1.40 1.80 3.40
C PHE A 46 2.22 3.09 3.46
N GLU A 47 1.75 4.10 4.19
CA GLU A 47 2.51 5.34 4.40
C GLU A 47 3.81 5.08 5.16
N ARG A 48 3.81 4.18 6.14
CA ARG A 48 5.03 3.74 6.84
C ARG A 48 5.96 2.97 5.91
N ALA A 49 5.44 2.07 5.07
CA ALA A 49 6.26 1.30 4.12
C ALA A 49 6.99 2.22 3.12
N ILE A 50 6.35 3.31 2.69
CA ILE A 50 6.98 4.32 1.84
C ILE A 50 8.18 4.99 2.52
N ARG A 51 8.04 5.30 3.82
CA ARG A 51 9.08 5.98 4.63
C ARG A 51 10.19 5.04 5.11
N SER A 52 9.95 3.73 5.11
CA SER A 52 10.95 2.76 5.53
C SER A 52 12.16 2.76 4.57
N GLU A 53 13.36 2.81 5.14
CA GLU A 53 14.62 2.70 4.40
C GLU A 53 14.89 1.28 3.90
N THR A 54 14.32 0.27 4.57
CA THR A 54 14.48 -1.15 4.22
C THR A 54 13.37 -1.67 3.29
N ALA A 55 12.40 -0.81 2.93
CA ALA A 55 11.40 -1.15 1.93
C ALA A 55 11.99 -1.06 0.52
N GLU A 56 11.92 -2.17 -0.22
CA GLU A 56 12.33 -2.23 -1.61
C GLU A 56 11.50 -1.29 -2.51
N PRO A 57 12.04 -0.78 -3.64
CA PRO A 57 11.30 0.06 -4.58
C PRO A 57 9.97 -0.55 -5.03
N SER A 58 9.93 -1.88 -5.21
CA SER A 58 8.73 -2.63 -5.54
C SER A 58 7.65 -2.56 -4.45
N MET A 59 8.02 -2.47 -3.17
CA MET A 59 7.06 -2.28 -2.07
C MET A 59 6.57 -0.84 -2.04
N LYS A 60 7.47 0.14 -2.26
CA LYS A 60 7.11 1.56 -2.28
C LYS A 60 6.14 1.88 -3.43
N VAL A 61 6.40 1.40 -4.65
CA VAL A 61 5.51 1.64 -5.80
C VAL A 61 4.10 1.09 -5.56
N TRP A 62 3.99 -0.13 -5.03
CA TRP A 62 2.69 -0.73 -4.73
C TRP A 62 2.01 -0.04 -3.55
N SER A 63 2.76 0.42 -2.54
CA SER A 63 2.21 1.19 -1.43
C SER A 63 1.57 2.50 -1.91
N TYR A 64 2.24 3.23 -2.81
CA TYR A 64 1.65 4.41 -3.46
C TYR A 64 0.37 4.05 -4.25
N ILE A 65 0.38 2.95 -5.02
CA ILE A 65 -0.82 2.51 -5.77
C ILE A 65 -1.98 2.18 -4.83
N TYR A 66 -1.75 1.44 -3.76
CA TYR A 66 -2.81 1.07 -2.81
C TYR A 66 -3.36 2.30 -2.07
N LEU A 67 -2.52 3.26 -1.71
CA LEU A 67 -2.99 4.54 -1.15
C LEU A 67 -3.88 5.29 -2.15
N GLY A 68 -3.48 5.34 -3.43
CA GLY A 68 -4.32 5.88 -4.49
C GLY A 68 -5.71 5.22 -4.53
N ARG A 69 -5.75 3.89 -4.46
CA ARG A 69 -7.00 3.12 -4.46
C ARG A 69 -7.86 3.39 -3.22
N ILE A 70 -7.24 3.48 -2.04
CA ILE A 70 -7.94 3.80 -0.79
C ILE A 70 -8.60 5.18 -0.91
N PHE A 71 -7.86 6.20 -1.37
CA PHE A 71 -8.41 7.54 -1.54
C PHE A 71 -9.50 7.62 -2.61
N ASP A 72 -9.41 6.85 -3.69
CA ASP A 72 -10.51 6.74 -4.66
C ASP A 72 -11.78 6.18 -4.01
N LEU A 73 -11.65 5.13 -3.19
CA LEU A 73 -12.78 4.51 -2.46
C LEU A 73 -13.38 5.43 -1.39
N GLU A 74 -12.59 6.38 -0.89
CA GLU A 74 -13.03 7.44 0.04
C GLU A 74 -13.53 8.69 -0.69
N CYS A 75 -13.69 8.63 -2.01
CA CYS A 75 -14.11 9.74 -2.87
C CYS A 75 -13.19 10.97 -2.81
N ASN A 76 -11.94 10.77 -2.42
CA ASN A 76 -10.91 11.80 -2.41
C ASN A 76 -9.99 11.68 -3.64
N ARG A 77 -10.58 11.96 -4.81
CA ARG A 77 -9.91 11.76 -6.11
C ARG A 77 -8.62 12.56 -6.26
N GLY A 78 -8.58 13.78 -5.72
CA GLY A 78 -7.39 14.63 -5.79
C GLY A 78 -6.18 13.95 -5.13
N ARG A 79 -6.35 13.50 -3.88
CA ARG A 79 -5.32 12.73 -3.17
C ARG A 79 -4.99 11.44 -3.90
N ALA A 80 -5.98 10.72 -4.41
CA ALA A 80 -5.73 9.47 -5.14
C ALA A 80 -4.76 9.65 -6.32
N VAL A 81 -5.01 10.66 -7.16
CA VAL A 81 -4.16 10.99 -8.31
C VAL A 81 -2.73 11.36 -7.87
N GLU A 82 -2.56 12.11 -6.78
CA GLU A 82 -1.23 12.42 -6.25
C GLU A 82 -0.44 11.15 -5.91
N TYR A 83 -1.05 10.18 -5.22
CA TYR A 83 -0.38 8.92 -4.90
C TYR A 83 -0.05 8.09 -6.14
N TYR A 84 -0.95 8.01 -7.14
CA TYR A 84 -0.62 7.34 -8.40
C TYR A 84 0.53 8.01 -9.14
N GLN A 85 0.60 9.34 -9.15
CA GLN A 85 1.73 10.07 -9.74
C GLN A 85 3.04 9.79 -9.01
N GLN A 86 3.01 9.66 -7.68
CA GLN A 86 4.20 9.25 -6.92
C GLN A 86 4.63 7.82 -7.27
N ALA A 87 3.69 6.87 -7.44
CA ALA A 87 4.02 5.53 -7.92
C ALA A 87 4.73 5.56 -9.29
N ILE A 88 4.30 6.43 -10.21
CA ILE A 88 4.97 6.60 -11.51
C ILE A 88 6.42 7.08 -11.31
N LYS A 89 6.67 8.00 -10.37
CA LYS A 89 8.02 8.52 -10.08
C LYS A 89 8.95 7.47 -9.48
N VAL A 90 8.44 6.48 -8.75
CA VAL A 90 9.26 5.36 -8.24
C VAL A 90 9.87 4.54 -9.38
N ALA A 91 9.23 4.53 -10.57
CA ALA A 91 9.69 3.88 -11.79
C ALA A 91 9.93 2.35 -11.71
N ASP A 92 9.63 1.72 -10.59
CA ASP A 92 9.62 0.27 -10.46
C ASP A 92 8.39 -0.32 -11.18
N ASN A 93 8.61 -1.34 -12.01
CA ASN A 93 7.54 -1.98 -12.80
C ASN A 93 7.25 -3.43 -12.36
N THR A 94 7.63 -3.79 -11.14
CA THR A 94 7.37 -5.11 -10.57
C THR A 94 5.87 -5.40 -10.59
N ARG A 95 5.48 -6.54 -11.16
CA ARG A 95 4.08 -6.95 -11.33
C ARG A 95 3.23 -5.92 -12.12
N ASN A 96 3.82 -5.22 -13.08
CA ASN A 96 3.13 -4.25 -13.93
C ASN A 96 2.61 -3.01 -13.17
N ALA A 97 3.31 -2.61 -12.11
CA ALA A 97 2.93 -1.49 -11.26
C ALA A 97 2.77 -0.17 -12.05
N GLN A 98 3.61 0.08 -13.06
CA GLN A 98 3.54 1.33 -13.83
C GLN A 98 2.26 1.44 -14.65
N ALA A 99 1.78 0.33 -15.23
CA ALA A 99 0.50 0.32 -15.91
C ALA A 99 -0.66 0.57 -14.93
N ALA A 100 -0.62 -0.06 -13.75
CA ALA A 100 -1.63 0.14 -12.72
C ALA A 100 -1.69 1.60 -12.22
N ALA A 101 -0.52 2.23 -12.01
CA ALA A 101 -0.45 3.62 -11.60
C ALA A 101 -1.00 4.57 -12.68
N ARG A 102 -0.62 4.38 -13.95
CA ARG A 102 -1.14 5.18 -15.07
C ARG A 102 -2.65 5.03 -15.24
N ALA A 103 -3.17 3.81 -15.17
CA ALA A 103 -4.60 3.56 -15.19
C ALA A 103 -5.32 4.26 -14.02
N GLY A 104 -4.71 4.26 -12.83
CA GLY A 104 -5.22 4.97 -11.66
C GLY A 104 -5.24 6.49 -11.83
N VAL A 105 -4.31 7.10 -12.59
CA VAL A 105 -4.36 8.53 -12.94
C VAL A 105 -5.52 8.84 -13.88
N GLU A 106 -5.77 7.96 -14.86
CA GLU A 106 -6.83 8.17 -15.86
C GLU A 106 -8.23 7.94 -15.29
N LYS A 107 -8.40 6.91 -14.44
CA LYS A 107 -9.70 6.50 -13.93
C LYS A 107 -9.62 6.14 -12.43
N PRO A 108 -10.62 6.56 -11.62
CA PRO A 108 -10.68 6.13 -10.22
C PRO A 108 -10.80 4.61 -10.10
N TYR A 109 -10.19 4.08 -9.05
CA TYR A 109 -10.37 2.68 -8.65
C TYR A 109 -11.73 2.47 -7.98
N GLY A 110 -12.43 1.43 -8.44
CA GLY A 110 -13.76 1.09 -7.93
C GLY A 110 -14.85 2.05 -8.43
N ASP A 111 -16.08 1.75 -8.02
CA ASP A 111 -17.30 2.45 -8.44
C ASP A 111 -17.98 3.19 -7.26
N ALA A 112 -17.26 3.38 -6.15
CA ALA A 112 -17.82 3.84 -4.88
C ALA A 112 -18.40 5.27 -4.91
N CYS A 113 -17.99 6.08 -5.90
CA CYS A 113 -18.29 7.51 -5.97
C CYS A 113 -19.08 7.89 -7.23
N LYS A 114 -19.82 6.95 -7.81
CA LYS A 114 -20.74 7.18 -8.93
C LYS A 114 -22.06 7.80 -8.46
#